data_AF-A0A8B0NQL8-F1
#
_entry.id   AF-A0A8B0NQL8-F1
#
_cell.length_a   1.000
_cell.length_b   1.000
_cell.length_c   1.000
_cell.angle_alpha   90.00
_cell.angle_beta   90.00
_cell.angle_gamma   90.00
#
_symmetry.space_group_name_H-M   'P 1'
#
loop_
_entity.id
_entity.type
_entity.pdbx_description
1 polymer ?
#
loop_
_entity_poly.entity_id
_entity_poly.type
_entity_poly.pdbx_seq_one_letter_code
_entity_poly.pdbx_strand_id
1 'polypeptide(L)'
;DSGTERGDRKLSYGPDMIVEWSPATERFLASGHMTVLEAAQAAVQLSDNGATNLLLREIGGPAAMTQYFRKIGDSVSRLDRKEPEMGDNTPGDLRDTTTPIAMARTVAKVLYGGALTSTSTHTIERW
;
A
#
# COMPACT_ATOMS: atom_id res chain seq x y z
N ASP A 1 -7.27 -11.85 5.80
CA ASP A 1 -8.10 -11.82 7.02
C ASP A 1 -9.59 -12.00 6.77
N SER A 2 -10.23 -11.19 5.91
CA SER A 2 -11.65 -11.33 5.57
C SER A 2 -12.01 -12.56 4.71
N GLY A 3 -11.03 -13.35 4.28
CA GLY A 3 -11.20 -14.47 3.35
C GLY A 3 -11.47 -14.08 1.90
N THR A 4 -11.45 -12.78 1.57
CA THR A 4 -11.74 -12.25 0.23
C THR A 4 -10.51 -12.06 -0.65
N GLU A 5 -9.32 -12.29 -0.11
CA GLU A 5 -8.04 -12.14 -0.81
C GLU A 5 -7.08 -13.28 -0.43
N ARG A 6 -6.20 -13.65 -1.36
CA ARG A 6 -5.14 -14.64 -1.15
C ARG A 6 -3.78 -14.06 -1.51
N GLY A 7 -2.81 -14.27 -0.64
CA GLY A 7 -1.45 -13.74 -0.81
C GLY A 7 -0.72 -14.25 -2.05
N ASP A 8 -1.07 -15.45 -2.53
CA ASP A 8 -0.50 -16.11 -3.71
C ASP A 8 -1.24 -15.76 -5.02
N ARG A 9 -2.30 -14.94 -4.95
CA ARG A 9 -3.03 -14.50 -6.14
C ARG A 9 -2.09 -13.66 -7.00
N LYS A 10 -2.01 -13.99 -8.29
CA LYS A 10 -1.20 -13.27 -9.26
C LYS A 10 -1.88 -11.97 -9.70
N LEU A 11 -1.10 -10.91 -9.70
CA LEU A 11 -1.43 -9.56 -10.14
C LEU A 11 -0.71 -9.30 -11.46
N SER A 12 -1.43 -9.35 -12.58
CA SER A 12 -0.84 -9.06 -13.89
C SER A 12 -0.66 -7.56 -14.11
N TYR A 13 0.43 -7.19 -14.76
CA TYR A 13 0.74 -5.81 -15.10
C TYR A 13 1.64 -5.72 -16.34
N GLY A 14 1.65 -4.55 -16.99
CA GLY A 14 2.50 -4.25 -18.12
C GLY A 14 3.50 -3.13 -17.83
N PRO A 15 4.21 -2.65 -18.86
CA PRO A 15 5.19 -1.57 -18.72
C PRO A 15 4.61 -0.26 -18.15
N ASP A 16 3.30 -0.05 -18.25
CA ASP A 16 2.59 1.09 -17.68
C ASP A 16 2.62 1.15 -16.14
N MET A 17 2.96 0.04 -15.48
CA MET A 17 3.12 -0.03 -14.04
C MET A 17 4.52 0.40 -13.57
N ILE A 18 5.47 0.57 -14.50
CA ILE A 18 6.82 1.00 -14.17
C ILE A 18 6.83 2.53 -14.11
N VAL A 19 6.90 3.05 -12.88
CA VAL A 19 7.08 4.47 -12.58
C VAL A 19 8.44 4.69 -11.93
N GLU A 20 8.79 5.94 -11.61
CA GLU A 20 10.01 6.26 -10.88
C GLU A 20 10.16 5.37 -9.64
N TRP A 21 11.34 4.77 -9.46
CA TRP A 21 11.67 3.84 -8.37
C TRP A 21 10.76 2.58 -8.27
N SER A 22 10.89 1.69 -9.27
CA SER A 22 10.16 0.41 -9.33
C SER A 22 11.08 -0.84 -9.40
N PRO A 23 12.09 -0.99 -8.51
CA PRO A 23 13.18 -1.95 -8.68
C PRO A 23 12.77 -3.44 -8.69
N ALA A 24 11.71 -3.83 -7.98
CA ALA A 24 11.16 -5.18 -8.04
C ALA A 24 10.21 -5.31 -9.23
N THR A 25 9.31 -4.34 -9.42
CA THR A 25 8.31 -4.39 -10.50
C THR A 25 8.97 -4.45 -11.88
N GLU A 26 10.11 -3.78 -12.07
CA GLU A 26 10.98 -3.91 -13.26
C GLU A 26 11.53 -5.33 -13.44
N ARG A 27 12.04 -5.96 -12.36
CA ARG A 27 12.59 -7.32 -12.42
C ARG A 27 11.55 -8.36 -12.81
N PHE A 28 10.33 -8.21 -12.33
CA PHE A 28 9.21 -9.11 -12.63
C PHE A 28 8.48 -8.76 -13.94
N LEU A 29 8.89 -7.72 -14.67
CA LEU A 29 8.23 -7.31 -15.91
C LEU A 29 8.26 -8.41 -16.98
N ALA A 30 9.36 -9.20 -17.04
CA ALA A 30 9.48 -10.32 -17.98
C ALA A 30 8.45 -11.43 -17.73
N SER A 31 8.07 -11.67 -16.48
CA SER A 31 6.99 -12.61 -16.12
C SER A 31 5.60 -11.97 -16.21
N GLY A 32 5.52 -10.63 -16.21
CA GLY A 32 4.28 -9.86 -16.34
C GLY A 32 3.33 -9.98 -15.14
N HIS A 33 3.84 -10.42 -13.98
CA HIS A 33 3.06 -10.54 -12.76
C HIS A 33 3.93 -10.62 -11.50
N MET A 34 3.33 -10.22 -10.38
CA MET A 34 3.75 -10.49 -9.00
C MET A 34 2.56 -11.08 -8.25
N THR A 35 2.78 -11.85 -7.19
CA THR A 35 1.72 -12.21 -6.25
C THR A 35 1.35 -11.02 -5.36
N VAL A 36 0.18 -11.06 -4.71
CA VAL A 36 -0.24 -10.03 -3.74
C VAL A 36 0.82 -9.82 -2.66
N LEU A 37 1.38 -10.90 -2.09
CA LEU A 37 2.41 -10.79 -1.05
C LEU A 37 3.77 -10.32 -1.58
N GLU A 38 4.16 -10.72 -2.80
CA GLU A 38 5.39 -10.19 -3.40
C GLU A 38 5.28 -8.67 -3.64
N ALA A 39 4.13 -8.20 -4.15
CA ALA A 39 3.90 -6.78 -4.35
C ALA A 39 3.87 -6.02 -3.01
N ALA A 40 3.16 -6.54 -1.99
CA ALA A 40 3.11 -5.93 -0.67
C ALA A 40 4.49 -5.86 0.00
N GLN A 41 5.27 -6.94 -0.09
CA GLN A 41 6.63 -6.96 0.45
C GLN A 41 7.55 -5.99 -0.29
N ALA A 42 7.46 -5.90 -1.62
CA ALA A 42 8.25 -4.95 -2.40
C ALA A 42 7.90 -3.50 -2.07
N ALA A 43 6.61 -3.18 -1.94
CA ALA A 43 6.15 -1.86 -1.52
C ALA A 43 6.70 -1.47 -0.14
N VAL A 44 6.73 -2.40 0.82
CA VAL A 44 7.22 -2.12 2.19
C VAL A 44 8.75 -2.08 2.28
N GLN A 45 9.45 -3.09 1.77
CA GLN A 45 10.90 -3.23 1.98
C GLN A 45 11.75 -2.43 1.00
N LEU A 46 11.25 -2.23 -0.22
CA LEU A 46 11.98 -1.55 -1.29
C LEU A 46 11.38 -0.17 -1.60
N SER A 47 10.26 0.21 -0.96
CA SER A 47 9.49 1.39 -1.33
C SER A 47 9.08 1.38 -2.80
N ASP A 48 8.84 0.21 -3.39
CA ASP A 48 8.61 0.07 -4.83
C ASP A 48 7.28 0.72 -5.25
N ASN A 49 7.38 1.75 -6.09
CA ASN A 49 6.24 2.57 -6.51
C ASN A 49 5.30 1.83 -7.47
N GLY A 50 5.85 1.02 -8.38
CA GLY A 50 5.06 0.17 -9.27
C GLY A 50 4.26 -0.88 -8.50
N ALA A 51 4.87 -1.49 -7.48
CA ALA A 51 4.18 -2.45 -6.61
C ALA A 51 3.08 -1.77 -5.77
N THR A 52 3.35 -0.55 -5.29
CA THR A 52 2.36 0.27 -4.57
C THR A 52 1.16 0.60 -5.46
N ASN A 53 1.39 1.07 -6.69
CA ASN A 53 0.34 1.33 -7.67
C ASN A 53 -0.45 0.08 -8.05
N LEU A 54 0.24 -1.06 -8.18
CA LEU A 54 -0.37 -2.34 -8.47
C LEU A 54 -1.36 -2.73 -7.36
N LEU A 55 -0.96 -2.63 -6.09
CA LEU A 55 -1.84 -2.91 -4.95
C LEU A 55 -2.99 -1.90 -4.84
N LEU A 56 -2.73 -0.61 -5.07
CA LEU A 56 -3.77 0.43 -5.09
C LEU A 56 -4.84 0.10 -6.13
N ARG A 57 -4.45 -0.34 -7.34
CA ARG A 57 -5.39 -0.78 -8.37
C ARG A 57 -6.31 -1.90 -7.87
N GLU A 58 -5.75 -2.89 -7.17
CA GLU A 58 -6.51 -4.04 -6.68
C GLU A 58 -7.51 -3.69 -5.56
N ILE A 59 -7.19 -2.70 -4.71
CA ILE A 59 -8.10 -2.28 -3.63
C ILE A 59 -9.14 -1.23 -4.04
N GLY A 60 -9.10 -0.73 -5.27
CA GLY A 60 -10.02 0.31 -5.77
C GLY A 60 -9.48 1.74 -5.70
N GLY A 61 -8.16 1.90 -5.59
CA GLY A 61 -7.43 3.16 -5.69
C GLY A 61 -7.25 3.92 -4.37
N PRO A 62 -6.68 5.14 -4.43
CA PRO A 62 -6.36 5.96 -3.25
C PRO A 62 -7.53 6.21 -2.30
N ALA A 63 -8.73 6.43 -2.87
CA ALA A 63 -9.94 6.64 -2.09
C ALA A 63 -10.30 5.45 -1.20
N ALA A 64 -10.05 4.21 -1.66
CA ALA A 64 -10.28 3.01 -0.87
C ALA A 64 -9.31 2.91 0.32
N MET A 65 -8.06 3.35 0.16
CA MET A 65 -7.11 3.44 1.28
C MET A 65 -7.58 4.47 2.32
N THR A 66 -8.06 5.63 1.87
CA THR A 66 -8.66 6.63 2.75
C THR A 66 -9.87 6.08 3.50
N GLN A 67 -10.75 5.32 2.83
CA GLN A 67 -11.88 4.65 3.48
C GLN A 67 -11.42 3.61 4.51
N TYR A 68 -10.34 2.88 4.24
CA TYR A 68 -9.75 1.94 5.19
C TYR A 68 -9.25 2.67 6.45
N PHE A 69 -8.55 3.80 6.30
CA PHE A 69 -8.18 4.65 7.45
C PHE A 69 -9.40 5.02 8.30
N ARG A 70 -10.50 5.47 7.67
CA ARG A 70 -11.74 5.79 8.39
C ARG A 70 -12.32 4.58 9.13
N LYS A 71 -12.31 3.40 8.48
CA LYS A 71 -12.81 2.15 9.07
C LYS A 71 -12.05 1.74 10.34
N ILE A 72 -10.75 2.01 10.41
CA ILE A 72 -9.93 1.66 11.58
C ILE A 72 -9.83 2.80 12.62
N GLY A 73 -10.54 3.91 12.40
CA GLY A 73 -10.65 5.03 13.35
C GLY A 73 -9.69 6.19 13.09
N ASP A 74 -8.98 6.21 11.96
CA ASP A 74 -8.17 7.35 11.53
C ASP A 74 -9.02 8.30 10.67
N SER A 75 -9.40 9.44 11.25
CA SER A 75 -10.18 10.49 10.59
C SER A 75 -9.32 11.55 9.89
N VAL A 76 -8.00 11.44 9.96
CA VAL A 76 -7.05 12.48 9.55
C VAL A 76 -6.34 12.09 8.25
N SER A 77 -5.73 10.91 8.21
CA SER A 77 -4.93 10.47 7.07
C SER A 77 -5.78 10.40 5.80
N ARG A 78 -5.20 10.79 4.68
CA ARG A 78 -5.82 10.69 3.35
C ARG A 78 -4.78 10.36 2.30
N LEU A 79 -5.23 9.60 1.32
CA LEU A 79 -4.50 9.30 0.09
C LEU A 79 -5.43 9.65 -1.07
N ASP A 80 -4.94 10.50 -1.96
CA ASP A 80 -5.70 11.14 -3.02
C ASP A 80 -5.16 10.75 -4.40
N ARG A 81 -3.86 10.46 -4.49
CA ARG A 81 -3.16 10.14 -5.73
C ARG A 81 -2.41 8.81 -5.62
N LYS A 82 -1.95 8.34 -6.77
CA LYS A 82 -1.07 7.18 -6.91
C LYS A 82 0.38 7.66 -7.05
N GLU A 83 1.33 6.74 -7.14
CA GLU A 83 2.71 7.08 -7.48
C GLU A 83 2.85 7.42 -8.97
N PRO A 84 3.75 8.36 -9.34
CA PRO A 84 4.60 9.15 -8.46
C PRO A 84 3.93 10.42 -7.92
N GLU A 85 2.71 10.75 -8.38
CA GLU A 85 2.11 12.07 -8.13
C GLU A 85 1.83 12.34 -6.65
N MET A 86 1.65 11.31 -5.82
CA MET A 86 1.51 11.50 -4.37
C MET A 86 2.75 12.14 -3.72
N GLY A 87 3.93 12.01 -4.35
CA GLY A 87 5.20 12.55 -3.88
C GLY A 87 5.44 14.04 -4.13
N ASP A 88 4.53 14.76 -4.80
CA ASP A 88 4.70 16.18 -5.16
C ASP A 88 4.93 17.11 -3.95
N ASN A 89 4.41 16.75 -2.77
CA ASN A 89 4.62 17.43 -1.49
C ASN A 89 4.53 18.98 -1.53
N THR A 90 3.61 19.52 -2.34
CA THR A 90 3.48 20.97 -2.52
C THR A 90 3.06 21.64 -1.20
N PRO A 91 3.77 22.70 -0.74
CA PRO A 91 3.43 23.37 0.52
C PRO A 91 1.99 23.86 0.56
N GLY A 92 1.24 23.46 1.60
CA GLY A 92 -0.17 23.82 1.78
C GLY A 92 -1.17 22.94 1.04
N ASP A 93 -0.72 22.02 0.19
CA ASP A 93 -1.57 20.96 -0.35
C ASP A 93 -1.83 19.91 0.73
N LEU A 94 -3.10 19.63 0.99
CA LEU A 94 -3.51 18.65 2.00
C LEU A 94 -3.67 17.25 1.43
N ARG A 95 -3.58 17.06 0.11
CA ARG A 95 -3.66 15.73 -0.52
C ARG A 95 -2.49 14.87 -0.10
N ASP A 96 -2.75 13.57 0.09
CA ASP A 96 -1.73 12.57 0.43
C ASP A 96 -1.02 12.84 1.79
N THR A 97 -1.73 13.48 2.73
CA THR A 97 -1.16 13.88 4.02
C THR A 97 -1.71 13.08 5.21
N THR A 98 -0.95 13.12 6.29
CA THR A 98 -1.34 12.70 7.63
C THR A 98 -0.77 13.67 8.66
N THR A 99 -1.02 13.40 9.94
CA THR A 99 -0.30 14.04 11.05
C THR A 99 0.51 13.00 11.81
N PRO A 100 1.61 13.38 12.49
CA PRO A 100 2.43 12.42 13.23
C PRO A 100 1.63 11.58 14.23
N ILE A 101 0.71 12.22 14.97
CA ILE A 101 -0.12 11.53 15.96
C ILE A 101 -1.15 10.58 15.32
N ALA A 102 -1.70 10.94 14.16
CA ALA A 102 -2.65 10.08 13.45
C ALA A 102 -1.94 8.83 12.92
N MET A 103 -0.80 8.99 12.24
CA MET A 103 -0.04 7.86 11.72
C MET A 103 0.47 6.94 12.83
N ALA A 104 0.97 7.48 13.94
CA ALA A 104 1.40 6.67 15.09
C ALA A 104 0.25 5.82 15.66
N ARG A 105 -0.95 6.40 15.79
CA ARG A 105 -2.15 5.67 16.22
C ARG A 105 -2.60 4.62 15.21
N THR A 106 -2.50 4.93 13.92
CA THR A 106 -2.83 4.01 12.83
C THR A 106 -1.92 2.80 12.83
N VAL A 107 -0.60 2.99 12.92
CA VAL A 107 0.37 1.90 13.04
C VAL A 107 0.11 1.06 14.30
N ALA A 108 -0.11 1.70 15.45
CA ALA A 108 -0.45 0.98 16.68
C ALA A 108 -1.76 0.18 16.56
N LYS A 109 -2.77 0.72 15.86
CA LYS A 109 -4.04 0.04 15.60
C LYS A 109 -3.86 -1.17 14.69
N VAL A 110 -3.02 -1.06 13.66
CA VAL A 110 -2.69 -2.14 12.72
C VAL A 110 -1.93 -3.26 13.41
N LEU A 111 -0.87 -2.95 14.15
CA LEU A 111 0.01 -3.96 14.75
C LEU A 111 -0.55 -4.55 16.05
N TYR A 112 -1.14 -3.72 16.92
CA TYR A 112 -1.49 -4.12 18.29
C TYR A 112 -2.98 -3.98 18.60
N GLY A 113 -3.75 -3.28 17.78
CA GLY A 113 -5.14 -2.94 18.04
C GLY A 113 -6.18 -3.84 17.38
N GLY A 114 -5.76 -5.01 16.87
CA GLY A 114 -6.64 -6.05 16.32
C GLY A 114 -7.25 -5.71 14.96
N ALA A 115 -6.65 -4.81 14.18
CA ALA A 115 -7.09 -4.58 12.80
C ALA A 115 -6.74 -5.76 11.86
N LEU A 116 -5.71 -6.54 12.23
CA LEU A 116 -5.24 -7.72 11.52
C LEU A 116 -5.32 -8.97 12.41
N THR A 117 -5.36 -10.14 11.78
CA THR A 117 -5.11 -11.42 12.44
C THR A 117 -3.65 -11.53 12.88
N SER A 118 -3.35 -12.38 13.87
CA SER A 118 -1.99 -12.59 14.35
C SER A 118 -1.03 -12.97 13.22
N THR A 119 -1.43 -13.86 12.30
CA THR A 119 -0.61 -14.26 11.15
C THR A 119 -0.28 -13.09 10.22
N SER A 120 -1.24 -12.22 9.95
CA SER A 120 -1.04 -11.03 9.10
C SER A 120 -0.16 -9.99 9.80
N THR A 121 -0.35 -9.76 11.11
CA THR A 121 0.53 -8.91 11.92
C THR A 121 1.99 -9.40 11.89
N HIS A 122 2.23 -10.68 12.16
CA HIS A 122 3.59 -11.26 12.16
C HIS A 122 4.24 -11.23 10.77
N THR A 123 3.46 -11.13 9.70
CA THR A 123 4.00 -10.97 8.35
C THR A 123 4.55 -9.56 8.17
N ILE A 124 3.77 -8.53 8.51
CA ILE A 124 4.21 -7.13 8.38
C ILE A 124 5.36 -6.81 9.34
N GLU A 125 5.36 -7.33 10.57
CA GLU A 125 6.46 -7.12 11.53
C GLU A 125 7.81 -7.71 11.09
N ARG A 126 7.80 -8.69 10.17
CA ARG A 126 9.02 -9.31 9.63
C ARG A 126 9.56 -8.60 8.40
N TRP A 127 8.79 -7.70 7.81
CA TRP A 127 9.22 -6.92 6.67
C TRP A 127 9.91 -5.65 7.11
#